data_AF-A0A5D4HD39-F1
#
_entry.id   AF-A0A5D4HD39-F1
#
_cell.length_a   1.000
_cell.length_b   1.000
_cell.length_c   1.000
_cell.angle_alpha   90.00
_cell.angle_beta   90.00
_cell.angle_gamma   90.00
#
_symmetry.space_group_name_H-M   'P 1'
#
loop_
_entity.id
_entity.type
_entity.pdbx_description
1 polymer ?
#
loop_
_entity_poly.entity_id
_entity_poly.type
_entity_poly.pdbx_seq_one_letter_code
_entity_poly.pdbx_strand_id
1 'polypeptide(L)'
;TVVQAIHDAEGPALVVTSDPTVWAETKDARAKLGPVLVHDPGHLCDTPARLHWSPTAGCELPDTAAARAAALLAPVRPQARIDAAVADTAQTLLQCWLHAAAVDGRPFRQVARWASGSAAHEPVRLLRTHPKAASGLAGLLESALTAYPERREVAQELTVRAFSALSSVHIREACTANRSDTAALESFAREGGTLYLVGEPIEDPRSRPGAMPLLTALAADVVEHGRRMAARSTDGRLDPPMTLVLDDVAAVAPFPQLPELLATGEARGMPALVLLRSREQGRARWRETLHTPAPGIG
;
A
#
# COMPACT_ATOMS: atom_id res chain seq x y z
N THR A 1 17.90 17.79 -2.55
CA THR A 1 18.14 16.34 -2.41
C THR A 1 16.98 15.73 -1.64
N VAL A 2 16.86 14.39 -1.59
CA VAL A 2 15.84 13.70 -0.78
C VAL A 2 15.89 14.15 0.68
N VAL A 3 17.10 14.13 1.27
CA VAL A 3 17.36 14.57 2.65
C VAL A 3 16.92 16.00 2.90
N GLN A 4 17.25 16.93 1.99
CA GLN A 4 16.82 18.33 2.12
C GLN A 4 15.29 18.46 2.11
N ALA A 5 14.60 17.78 1.20
CA ALA A 5 13.14 17.83 1.13
C ALA A 5 12.47 17.28 2.41
N ILE A 6 13.09 16.31 3.08
CA ILE A 6 12.61 15.78 4.38
C ILE A 6 12.84 16.77 5.51
N HIS A 7 13.97 17.49 5.50
CA HIS A 7 14.24 18.55 6.48
C HIS A 7 13.33 19.77 6.31
N ASP A 8 13.00 20.13 5.07
CA ASP A 8 12.14 21.28 4.74
C ASP A 8 10.65 20.99 5.00
N ALA A 9 10.26 19.73 5.22
CA ALA A 9 8.88 19.38 5.52
C ALA A 9 8.46 19.90 6.91
N GLU A 10 7.66 20.95 7.00
CA GLU A 10 7.23 21.50 8.30
C GLU A 10 6.20 20.63 9.01
N GLY A 11 5.36 19.93 8.24
CA GLY A 11 4.28 19.07 8.72
C GLY A 11 4.64 17.59 8.76
N PRO A 12 3.62 16.70 8.79
CA PRO A 12 3.85 15.27 8.69
C PRO A 12 4.45 14.89 7.34
N ALA A 13 5.12 13.74 7.27
CA ALA A 13 5.73 13.27 6.03
C ALA A 13 5.57 11.77 5.79
N LEU A 14 5.38 11.40 4.52
CA LEU A 14 5.54 10.03 4.02
C LEU A 14 6.81 9.97 3.19
N VAL A 15 7.76 9.15 3.60
CA VAL A 15 9.01 8.92 2.88
C VAL A 15 9.01 7.50 2.35
N VAL A 16 9.16 7.34 1.03
CA VAL A 16 9.47 6.05 0.39
C VAL A 16 10.90 6.15 -0.09
N THR A 17 11.73 5.13 0.19
CA THR A 17 13.12 5.12 -0.29
C THR A 17 13.67 3.70 -0.36
N SER A 18 14.62 3.48 -1.28
CA SER A 18 15.44 2.27 -1.32
C SER A 18 16.73 2.40 -0.50
N ASP A 19 17.04 3.60 -0.01
CA ASP A 19 18.30 3.91 0.66
C ASP A 19 18.07 4.05 2.18
N PRO A 20 18.50 3.08 3.00
CA PRO A 20 18.31 3.15 4.44
C PRO A 20 19.09 4.31 5.09
N THR A 21 20.09 4.89 4.42
CA THR A 21 20.82 6.06 4.93
C THR A 21 19.92 7.29 5.02
N VAL A 22 18.93 7.43 4.14
CA VAL A 22 17.95 8.53 4.18
C VAL A 22 17.21 8.55 5.53
N TRP A 23 16.79 7.39 6.03
CA TRP A 23 16.20 7.28 7.37
C TRP A 23 17.22 7.63 8.45
N ALA A 24 18.43 7.06 8.38
CA ALA A 24 19.46 7.26 9.40
C ALA A 24 19.87 8.74 9.54
N GLU A 25 19.98 9.47 8.44
CA GLU A 25 20.38 10.88 8.41
C GLU A 25 19.27 11.83 8.87
N THR A 26 18.00 11.48 8.65
CA THR A 26 16.88 12.42 8.86
C THR A 26 16.04 12.14 10.11
N LYS A 27 16.07 10.91 10.66
CA LYS A 27 15.21 10.51 11.79
C LYS A 27 15.32 11.42 13.01
N ASP A 28 16.52 11.88 13.37
CA ASP A 28 16.74 12.66 14.60
C ASP A 28 16.22 14.09 14.46
N ALA A 29 16.27 14.63 13.23
CA ALA A 29 15.64 15.91 12.94
C ALA A 29 14.12 15.78 12.94
N ARG A 30 13.58 14.72 12.32
CA ARG A 30 12.13 14.46 12.27
C ARG A 30 11.52 14.17 13.64
N ALA A 31 12.26 13.50 14.53
CA ALA A 31 11.82 13.19 15.90
C ALA A 31 11.59 14.45 16.76
N LYS A 32 12.12 15.61 16.36
CA LYS A 32 11.85 16.91 17.02
C LYS A 32 10.48 17.47 16.67
N LEU A 33 9.86 17.02 15.58
CA LEU A 33 8.57 17.50 15.06
C LEU A 33 7.42 16.57 15.42
N GLY A 34 7.66 15.26 15.48
CA GLY A 34 6.64 14.27 15.79
C GLY A 34 7.18 12.84 15.82
N PRO A 35 6.31 11.83 15.98
CA PRO A 35 6.72 10.43 15.99
C PRO A 35 7.38 10.01 14.67
N VAL A 36 8.49 9.28 14.75
CA VAL A 36 9.19 8.72 13.59
C VAL A 36 8.92 7.22 13.53
N LEU A 37 8.13 6.81 12.54
CA LEU A 37 7.78 5.43 12.27
C LEU A 37 8.59 4.92 11.09
N VAL A 38 9.01 3.65 11.14
CA VAL A 38 9.67 2.99 10.02
C VAL A 38 9.05 1.63 9.78
N HIS A 39 8.47 1.46 8.59
CA HIS A 39 8.05 0.16 8.09
C HIS A 39 9.12 -0.35 7.13
N ASP A 40 9.93 -1.29 7.64
CA ASP A 40 11.07 -1.87 6.94
C ASP A 40 10.97 -3.41 7.06
N PRO A 41 10.06 -4.04 6.28
CA PRO A 41 9.87 -5.48 6.33
C PRO A 41 11.12 -6.25 5.88
N GLY A 42 12.09 -5.60 5.21
CA GLY A 42 13.34 -6.21 4.75
C GLY A 42 14.50 -6.15 5.75
N HIS A 43 14.32 -5.47 6.89
CA HIS A 43 15.38 -5.25 7.89
C HIS A 43 16.61 -4.49 7.34
N LEU A 44 16.39 -3.51 6.47
CA LEU A 44 17.41 -2.66 5.87
C LEU A 44 17.92 -1.55 6.80
N CYS A 45 17.11 -1.10 7.76
CA CYS A 45 17.48 -0.04 8.70
C CYS A 45 18.15 -0.58 9.99
N ASP A 46 19.12 0.13 10.55
CA ASP A 46 19.70 -0.24 11.85
C ASP A 46 18.85 0.27 13.03
N THR A 47 17.77 -0.45 13.33
CA THR A 47 16.87 -0.18 14.45
C THR A 47 16.16 -1.46 14.85
N PRO A 48 15.77 -1.68 16.11
CA PRO A 48 14.83 -2.74 16.47
C PRO A 48 13.36 -2.27 16.40
N ALA A 49 13.10 -0.96 16.39
CA ALA A 49 11.76 -0.38 16.45
C ALA A 49 11.16 -0.23 15.05
N ARG A 50 10.56 -1.31 14.53
CA ARG A 50 9.83 -1.33 13.26
C ARG A 50 8.33 -1.31 13.48
N LEU A 51 7.64 -0.48 12.70
CA LEU A 51 6.20 -0.49 12.63
C LEU A 51 5.74 -1.77 11.91
N HIS A 52 4.93 -2.58 12.60
CA HIS A 52 4.20 -3.65 11.95
C HIS A 52 2.83 -3.13 11.49
N TRP A 53 2.37 -3.60 10.34
CA TRP A 53 1.10 -3.17 9.75
C TRP A 53 0.34 -4.36 9.18
N SER A 54 -0.91 -4.57 9.59
CA SER A 54 -1.73 -5.62 9.01
C SER A 54 -2.40 -5.14 7.72
N PRO A 55 -2.18 -5.78 6.56
CA PRO A 55 -2.88 -5.41 5.34
C PRO A 55 -4.41 -5.63 5.38
N THR A 56 -4.92 -6.36 6.38
CA THR A 56 -6.37 -6.49 6.62
C THR A 56 -6.97 -5.31 7.40
N ALA A 57 -6.14 -4.40 7.96
CA ALA A 57 -6.63 -3.27 8.73
C ALA A 57 -7.55 -2.38 7.89
N GLY A 58 -8.76 -2.13 8.42
CA GLY A 58 -9.80 -1.31 7.78
C GLY A 58 -10.57 -2.01 6.66
N CYS A 59 -10.21 -3.25 6.29
CA CYS A 59 -10.88 -4.02 5.24
C CYS A 59 -12.26 -4.56 5.65
N GLU A 60 -12.73 -4.28 6.86
CA GLU A 60 -14.14 -4.42 7.23
C GLU A 60 -15.04 -3.54 6.34
N LEU A 61 -14.49 -2.45 5.80
CA LEU A 61 -15.13 -1.65 4.76
C LEU A 61 -14.79 -2.24 3.38
N PRO A 62 -15.79 -2.60 2.54
CA PRO A 62 -15.57 -3.20 1.23
C PRO A 62 -14.72 -2.35 0.29
N ASP A 63 -14.90 -1.03 0.32
CA ASP A 63 -14.14 -0.10 -0.53
C ASP A 63 -12.66 -0.06 -0.13
N THR A 64 -12.38 -0.10 1.18
CA THR A 64 -11.00 -0.24 1.69
C THR A 64 -10.40 -1.57 1.24
N ALA A 65 -11.16 -2.67 1.33
CA ALA A 65 -10.69 -3.98 0.87
C ALA A 65 -10.40 -4.00 -0.64
N ALA A 66 -11.21 -3.31 -1.44
CA ALA A 66 -11.03 -3.18 -2.88
C ALA A 66 -9.76 -2.37 -3.22
N ALA A 67 -9.60 -1.20 -2.59
CA ALA A 67 -8.43 -0.35 -2.77
C ALA A 67 -7.15 -1.04 -2.30
N ARG A 68 -7.21 -1.75 -1.15
CA ARG A 68 -6.11 -2.56 -0.63
C ARG A 68 -5.72 -3.69 -1.59
N ALA A 69 -6.71 -4.41 -2.13
CA ALA A 69 -6.47 -5.47 -3.10
C ALA A 69 -5.79 -4.94 -4.37
N ALA A 70 -6.27 -3.80 -4.89
CA ALA A 70 -5.67 -3.15 -6.04
C ALA A 70 -4.20 -2.76 -5.78
N ALA A 71 -3.90 -2.19 -4.61
CA ALA A 71 -2.55 -1.77 -4.25
C ALA A 71 -1.59 -2.96 -3.99
N LEU A 72 -2.06 -4.02 -3.32
CA LEU A 72 -1.27 -5.24 -3.10
C LEU A 72 -0.93 -5.94 -4.43
N LEU A 73 -1.82 -5.93 -5.41
CA LEU A 73 -1.59 -6.56 -6.71
C LEU A 73 -0.85 -5.65 -7.69
N ALA A 74 -0.79 -4.34 -7.47
CA ALA A 74 -0.21 -3.38 -8.41
C ALA A 74 1.21 -3.75 -8.89
N PRO A 75 2.14 -4.20 -8.03
CA PRO A 75 3.49 -4.59 -8.47
C PRO A 75 3.52 -5.73 -9.50
N VAL A 76 2.65 -6.73 -9.32
CA VAL A 76 2.62 -7.93 -10.15
C VAL A 76 1.62 -7.85 -11.29
N ARG A 77 0.77 -6.81 -11.31
CA ARG A 77 -0.36 -6.70 -12.22
C ARG A 77 0.09 -6.75 -13.69
N PRO A 78 -0.45 -7.65 -14.52
CA PRO A 78 -0.20 -7.67 -15.95
C PRO A 78 -0.60 -6.36 -16.63
N GLN A 79 0.18 -5.94 -17.61
CA GLN A 79 -0.06 -4.67 -18.33
C GLN A 79 -0.74 -4.85 -19.67
N ALA A 80 -0.66 -6.03 -20.28
CA ALA A 80 -1.31 -6.26 -21.57
C ALA A 80 -2.83 -6.23 -21.40
N ARG A 81 -3.54 -5.61 -22.35
CA ARG A 81 -5.01 -5.49 -22.30
C ARG A 81 -5.70 -6.85 -22.33
N ILE A 82 -5.08 -7.84 -22.97
CA ILE A 82 -5.59 -9.23 -23.04
C ILE A 82 -5.68 -9.88 -21.65
N ASP A 83 -4.81 -9.48 -20.71
CA ASP A 83 -4.76 -10.02 -19.35
C ASP A 83 -5.64 -9.24 -18.35
N ALA A 84 -6.38 -8.22 -18.82
CA ALA A 84 -7.19 -7.37 -17.94
C ALA A 84 -8.21 -8.18 -17.13
N ALA A 85 -8.90 -9.13 -17.77
CA ALA A 85 -9.90 -9.97 -17.11
C ALA A 85 -9.30 -10.86 -16.00
N VAL A 86 -8.06 -11.32 -16.18
CA VAL A 86 -7.32 -12.08 -15.15
C VAL A 86 -7.00 -11.18 -13.97
N ALA A 87 -6.46 -9.98 -14.23
CA ALA A 87 -6.12 -9.02 -13.20
C ALA A 87 -7.36 -8.58 -12.38
N ASP A 88 -8.49 -8.37 -13.05
CA ASP A 88 -9.76 -8.00 -12.40
C ASP A 88 -10.32 -9.15 -11.56
N THR A 89 -10.16 -10.39 -12.03
CA THR A 89 -10.52 -11.59 -11.25
C THR A 89 -9.64 -11.71 -10.00
N ALA A 90 -8.33 -11.50 -10.11
CA ALA A 90 -7.41 -11.54 -8.97
C ALA A 90 -7.74 -10.47 -7.92
N GLN A 91 -8.03 -9.25 -8.37
CA GLN A 91 -8.44 -8.17 -7.48
C GLN A 91 -9.77 -8.47 -6.78
N THR A 92 -10.75 -9.02 -7.51
CA THR A 92 -12.05 -9.43 -6.94
C THR A 92 -11.88 -10.50 -5.87
N LEU A 93 -11.11 -11.55 -6.16
CA LEU A 93 -10.81 -12.62 -5.22
C LEU A 93 -10.11 -12.08 -3.96
N LEU A 94 -9.06 -11.27 -4.14
CA LEU A 94 -8.28 -10.72 -3.04
C LEU A 94 -9.11 -9.75 -2.18
N GLN A 95 -9.94 -8.89 -2.78
CA GLN A 95 -10.86 -8.02 -2.06
C GLN A 95 -11.78 -8.83 -1.14
N CYS A 96 -12.40 -9.89 -1.67
CA CYS A 96 -13.31 -10.73 -0.90
C CYS A 96 -12.59 -11.44 0.25
N TRP A 97 -11.37 -11.94 0.03
CA TRP A 97 -10.56 -12.57 1.07
C TRP A 97 -10.10 -11.58 2.14
N LEU A 98 -9.67 -10.38 1.77
CA LEU A 98 -9.30 -9.34 2.73
C LEU A 98 -10.48 -8.94 3.61
N HIS A 99 -11.66 -8.74 3.01
CA HIS A 99 -12.86 -8.41 3.75
C HIS A 99 -13.29 -9.55 4.68
N ALA A 100 -13.32 -10.79 4.18
CA ALA A 100 -13.62 -11.97 4.99
C ALA A 100 -12.66 -12.11 6.18
N ALA A 101 -11.36 -11.89 5.96
CA ALA A 101 -10.38 -11.94 7.02
C ALA A 101 -10.58 -10.82 8.06
N ALA A 102 -10.85 -9.60 7.62
CA ALA A 102 -11.04 -8.46 8.52
C ALA A 102 -12.30 -8.63 9.40
N VAL A 103 -13.46 -8.97 8.81
CA VAL A 103 -14.72 -9.06 9.59
C VAL A 103 -14.71 -10.18 10.62
N ASP A 104 -13.98 -11.28 10.36
CA ASP A 104 -13.86 -12.45 11.25
C ASP A 104 -12.60 -12.38 12.14
N GLY A 105 -11.80 -11.31 12.05
CA GLY A 105 -10.58 -11.14 12.86
C GLY A 105 -9.46 -12.14 12.53
N ARG A 106 -9.38 -12.62 11.29
CA ARG A 106 -8.32 -13.54 10.84
C ARG A 106 -7.01 -12.79 10.55
N PRO A 107 -5.86 -13.39 10.86
CA PRO A 107 -4.56 -12.81 10.53
C PRO A 107 -4.33 -12.80 9.01
N PHE A 108 -3.50 -11.87 8.52
CA PHE A 108 -3.23 -11.73 7.08
C PHE A 108 -2.72 -13.01 6.41
N ARG A 109 -1.96 -13.87 7.11
CA ARG A 109 -1.54 -15.19 6.61
C ARG A 109 -2.69 -16.08 6.14
N GLN A 110 -3.90 -15.88 6.68
CA GLN A 110 -5.10 -16.61 6.27
C GLN A 110 -5.53 -16.26 4.84
N VAL A 111 -5.35 -15.00 4.44
CA VAL A 111 -5.63 -14.53 3.07
C VAL A 111 -4.73 -15.24 2.07
N ALA A 112 -3.43 -15.34 2.38
CA ALA A 112 -2.48 -16.08 1.54
C ALA A 112 -2.80 -17.58 1.46
N ARG A 113 -3.32 -18.18 2.55
CA ARG A 113 -3.79 -19.57 2.56
C ARG A 113 -5.00 -19.78 1.66
N TRP A 114 -5.96 -18.87 1.64
CA TRP A 114 -7.10 -18.95 0.71
C TRP A 114 -6.67 -18.73 -0.74
N ALA A 115 -5.72 -17.82 -0.97
CA ALA A 115 -5.18 -17.55 -2.30
C ALA A 115 -4.49 -18.75 -2.94
N SER A 116 -3.83 -19.61 -2.15
CA SER A 116 -3.21 -20.85 -2.65
C SER A 116 -4.21 -21.99 -2.94
N GLY A 117 -5.52 -21.72 -2.86
CA GLY A 117 -6.57 -22.71 -3.09
C GLY A 117 -6.91 -23.57 -1.87
N SER A 118 -6.17 -23.45 -0.78
CA SER A 118 -6.48 -24.17 0.47
C SER A 118 -7.73 -23.57 1.13
N ALA A 119 -8.72 -24.42 1.45
CA ALA A 119 -9.96 -24.01 2.10
C ALA A 119 -10.74 -22.90 1.35
N ALA A 120 -10.77 -22.93 0.01
CA ALA A 120 -11.39 -21.90 -0.83
C ALA A 120 -12.87 -21.60 -0.52
N HIS A 121 -13.62 -22.56 0.06
CA HIS A 121 -15.01 -22.37 0.45
C HIS A 121 -15.21 -21.75 1.85
N GLU A 122 -14.20 -21.78 2.72
CA GLU A 122 -14.25 -21.14 4.05
C GLU A 122 -14.63 -19.64 3.96
N PRO A 123 -13.98 -18.81 3.12
CA PRO A 123 -14.33 -17.39 3.03
C PRO A 123 -15.72 -17.17 2.45
N VAL A 124 -16.19 -18.01 1.52
CA VAL A 124 -17.57 -17.93 1.00
C VAL A 124 -18.58 -18.13 2.13
N ARG A 125 -18.40 -19.18 2.93
CA ARG A 125 -19.29 -19.46 4.07
C ARG A 125 -19.26 -18.32 5.09
N LEU A 126 -18.08 -17.84 5.44
CA LEU A 126 -17.89 -16.72 6.37
C LEU A 126 -18.65 -15.48 5.88
N LEU A 127 -18.48 -15.10 4.61
CA LEU A 127 -19.18 -13.95 4.03
C LEU A 127 -20.70 -14.11 3.97
N ARG A 128 -21.23 -15.35 3.91
CA ARG A 128 -22.69 -15.60 3.95
C ARG A 128 -23.28 -15.47 5.35
N THR A 129 -22.54 -15.86 6.38
CA THR A 129 -23.09 -16.03 7.73
C THR A 129 -22.69 -14.92 8.70
N HIS A 130 -21.59 -14.21 8.43
CA HIS A 130 -21.08 -13.21 9.36
C HIS A 130 -21.91 -11.91 9.29
N PRO A 131 -22.42 -11.40 10.43
CA PRO A 131 -23.36 -10.27 10.42
C PRO A 131 -22.74 -8.95 9.94
N LYS A 132 -21.42 -8.80 10.01
CA LYS A 132 -20.68 -7.63 9.50
C LYS A 132 -20.20 -7.78 8.05
N ALA A 133 -20.43 -8.93 7.41
CA ALA A 133 -20.03 -9.12 6.02
C ALA A 133 -20.91 -8.25 5.11
N ALA A 134 -20.29 -7.56 4.15
CA ALA A 134 -21.03 -6.76 3.20
C ALA A 134 -21.84 -7.64 2.25
N SER A 135 -23.09 -7.22 2.03
CA SER A 135 -24.03 -7.91 1.16
C SER A 135 -23.45 -8.06 -0.25
N GLY A 136 -23.70 -9.22 -0.87
CA GLY A 136 -23.27 -9.52 -2.24
C GLY A 136 -21.84 -10.06 -2.38
N LEU A 137 -20.92 -9.78 -1.45
CA LEU A 137 -19.51 -10.24 -1.57
C LEU A 137 -19.37 -11.76 -1.55
N ALA A 138 -20.25 -12.48 -0.84
CA ALA A 138 -20.28 -13.94 -0.89
C ALA A 138 -20.59 -14.48 -2.30
N GLY A 139 -21.58 -13.91 -2.97
CA GLY A 139 -21.96 -14.29 -4.33
C GLY A 139 -20.91 -13.87 -5.37
N LEU A 140 -20.31 -12.69 -5.18
CA LEU A 140 -19.21 -12.22 -6.01
C LEU A 140 -18.00 -13.17 -5.92
N LEU A 141 -17.61 -13.58 -4.70
CA LEU A 141 -16.53 -14.52 -4.48
C LEU A 141 -16.85 -15.89 -5.10
N GLU A 142 -18.05 -16.42 -4.87
CA GLU A 142 -18.47 -17.71 -5.45
C GLU A 142 -18.46 -17.68 -6.98
N SER A 143 -18.95 -16.60 -7.59
CA SER A 143 -18.89 -16.39 -9.05
C SER A 143 -17.45 -16.37 -9.55
N ALA A 144 -16.55 -15.65 -8.88
CA ALA A 144 -15.14 -15.58 -9.26
C ALA A 144 -14.40 -16.93 -9.10
N LEU A 145 -14.80 -17.76 -8.13
CA LEU A 145 -14.23 -19.08 -7.88
C LEU A 145 -14.73 -20.19 -8.83
N THR A 146 -15.87 -19.99 -9.50
CA THR A 146 -16.55 -21.04 -10.27
C THR A 146 -16.65 -20.77 -11.78
N ALA A 147 -16.69 -19.50 -12.21
CA ALA A 147 -17.02 -19.15 -13.60
C ALA A 147 -16.01 -19.66 -14.66
N TYR A 148 -14.76 -19.15 -14.62
CA TYR A 148 -13.75 -19.42 -15.65
C TYR A 148 -12.53 -20.10 -15.00
N PRO A 149 -12.41 -21.45 -15.02
CA PRO A 149 -11.39 -22.18 -14.27
C PRO A 149 -9.95 -21.76 -14.58
N GLU A 150 -9.58 -21.67 -15.86
CA GLU A 150 -8.24 -21.26 -16.29
C GLU A 150 -7.92 -19.82 -15.85
N ARG A 151 -8.86 -18.89 -16.05
CA ARG A 151 -8.70 -17.49 -15.62
C ARG A 151 -8.53 -17.38 -14.10
N ARG A 152 -9.32 -18.14 -13.35
CA ARG A 152 -9.26 -18.20 -11.88
C ARG A 152 -7.90 -18.71 -11.41
N GLU A 153 -7.39 -19.77 -12.04
CA GLU A 153 -6.08 -20.35 -11.71
C GLU A 153 -4.96 -19.32 -11.89
N VAL A 154 -4.90 -18.66 -13.05
CA VAL A 154 -3.91 -17.60 -13.29
C VAL A 154 -4.09 -16.41 -12.32
N ALA A 155 -5.33 -16.06 -11.97
CA ALA A 155 -5.62 -15.01 -10.98
C ALA A 155 -5.15 -15.38 -9.55
N GLN A 156 -5.28 -16.65 -9.17
CA GLN A 156 -4.77 -17.17 -7.90
C GLN A 156 -3.24 -17.17 -7.89
N GLU A 157 -2.60 -17.62 -8.97
CA GLU A 157 -1.13 -17.57 -9.13
C GLU A 157 -0.60 -16.15 -8.99
N LEU A 158 -1.29 -15.17 -9.57
CA LEU A 158 -0.92 -13.75 -9.43
C LEU A 158 -0.92 -13.30 -7.96
N THR A 159 -1.94 -13.72 -7.20
CA THR A 159 -2.05 -13.39 -5.77
C THR A 159 -1.00 -14.12 -4.94
N VAL A 160 -0.77 -15.40 -5.21
CA VAL A 160 0.30 -16.19 -4.57
C VAL A 160 1.66 -15.54 -4.83
N ARG A 161 1.91 -15.06 -6.04
CA ARG A 161 3.15 -14.39 -6.40
C ARG A 161 3.35 -13.08 -5.64
N ALA A 162 2.30 -12.25 -5.56
CA ALA A 162 2.30 -11.03 -4.74
C ALA A 162 2.67 -11.30 -3.28
N PHE A 163 2.31 -12.47 -2.76
CA PHE A 163 2.56 -12.83 -1.35
C PHE A 163 3.73 -13.80 -1.14
N SER A 164 4.54 -14.06 -2.17
CA SER A 164 5.67 -14.99 -2.10
C SER A 164 6.66 -14.68 -0.97
N ALA A 165 6.81 -13.39 -0.62
CA ALA A 165 7.68 -12.92 0.44
C ALA A 165 7.18 -13.27 1.86
N LEU A 166 5.91 -13.68 2.02
CA LEU A 166 5.40 -14.22 3.29
C LEU A 166 6.01 -15.57 3.67
N SER A 167 6.86 -16.16 2.83
CA SER A 167 7.70 -17.30 3.22
C SER A 167 8.74 -16.90 4.29
N SER A 168 9.18 -15.64 4.30
CA SER A 168 10.10 -15.10 5.30
C SER A 168 9.39 -14.79 6.62
N VAL A 169 9.99 -15.20 7.74
CA VAL A 169 9.44 -14.98 9.10
C VAL A 169 9.24 -13.49 9.38
N HIS A 170 10.28 -12.68 9.17
CA HIS A 170 10.26 -11.24 9.44
C HIS A 170 9.18 -10.49 8.65
N ILE A 171 8.90 -10.88 7.39
CA ILE A 171 7.84 -10.26 6.58
C ILE A 171 6.45 -10.62 7.11
N ARG A 172 6.26 -11.86 7.59
CA ARG A 172 5.00 -12.24 8.24
C ARG A 172 4.80 -11.47 9.54
N GLU A 173 5.86 -11.29 10.33
CA GLU A 173 5.82 -10.50 11.56
C GLU A 173 5.48 -9.04 11.28
N ALA A 174 6.06 -8.46 10.22
CA ALA A 174 5.69 -7.13 9.68
C ALA A 174 4.21 -6.98 9.33
N CYS A 175 3.49 -8.09 9.08
CA CYS A 175 2.06 -8.10 8.80
C CYS A 175 1.18 -8.26 10.05
N THR A 176 1.76 -8.29 11.25
CA THR A 176 1.06 -8.52 12.54
C THR A 176 1.20 -7.30 13.44
N ALA A 177 0.40 -6.27 13.13
CA ALA A 177 0.31 -5.07 13.96
C ALA A 177 -0.21 -5.36 15.37
N ASN A 178 0.44 -4.81 16.37
CA ASN A 178 -0.12 -4.72 17.72
C ASN A 178 -0.98 -3.44 17.88
N ARG A 179 -1.60 -3.27 19.05
CA ARG A 179 -2.43 -2.09 19.33
C ARG A 179 -1.64 -0.78 19.29
N SER A 180 -0.40 -0.76 19.76
CA SER A 180 0.45 0.43 19.71
C SER A 180 0.87 0.80 18.29
N ASP A 181 1.18 -0.18 17.44
CA ASP A 181 1.50 0.04 16.02
C ASP A 181 0.31 0.69 15.31
N THR A 182 -0.89 0.14 15.54
CA THR A 182 -2.13 0.66 14.95
C THR A 182 -2.39 2.10 15.40
N ALA A 183 -2.32 2.36 16.71
CA ALA A 183 -2.52 3.70 17.25
C ALA A 183 -1.49 4.70 16.71
N ALA A 184 -0.21 4.32 16.65
CA ALA A 184 0.85 5.18 16.13
C ALA A 184 0.65 5.51 14.65
N LEU A 185 0.28 4.53 13.82
CA LEU A 185 0.00 4.76 12.40
C LEU A 185 -1.26 5.61 12.16
N GLU A 186 -2.27 5.51 13.04
CA GLU A 186 -3.48 6.33 12.93
C GLU A 186 -3.29 7.79 13.37
N SER A 187 -2.30 8.04 14.24
CA SER A 187 -2.08 9.35 14.85
C SER A 187 -0.90 10.14 14.27
N PHE A 188 0.13 9.48 13.70
CA PHE A 188 1.38 10.14 13.32
C PHE A 188 1.19 11.40 12.48
N ALA A 189 0.25 11.38 11.51
CA ALA A 189 -0.01 12.53 10.65
C ALA A 189 -0.52 13.75 11.43
N ARG A 190 -1.41 13.54 12.41
CA ARG A 190 -1.92 14.62 13.27
C ARG A 190 -0.88 15.11 14.27
N GLU A 191 0.08 14.26 14.61
CA GLU A 191 1.17 14.56 15.54
C GLU A 191 2.42 15.12 14.85
N GLY A 192 2.34 15.52 13.56
CA GLY A 192 3.49 16.05 12.81
C GLY A 192 4.58 15.00 12.50
N GLY A 193 4.24 13.72 12.65
CA GLY A 193 5.16 12.59 12.53
C GLY A 193 5.58 12.26 11.11
N THR A 194 6.52 11.34 10.99
CA THR A 194 7.06 10.88 9.71
C THR A 194 7.01 9.36 9.63
N LEU A 195 6.46 8.84 8.54
CA LEU A 195 6.50 7.42 8.22
C LEU A 195 7.51 7.18 7.09
N TYR A 196 8.51 6.36 7.39
CA TYR A 196 9.45 5.84 6.41
C TYR A 196 9.01 4.45 5.94
N LEU A 197 8.89 4.27 4.64
CA LEU A 197 8.72 3.00 3.96
C LEU A 197 10.03 2.66 3.26
N VAL A 198 10.75 1.68 3.79
CA VAL A 198 12.08 1.31 3.29
C VAL A 198 12.02 -0.09 2.72
N GLY A 199 12.50 -0.25 1.49
CA GLY A 199 12.44 -1.53 0.78
C GLY A 199 13.56 -1.71 -0.22
N GLU A 200 13.81 -2.96 -0.60
CA GLU A 200 14.76 -3.28 -1.66
C GLU A 200 14.26 -2.70 -2.99
N PRO A 201 15.15 -2.13 -3.82
CA PRO A 201 14.78 -1.67 -5.15
C PRO A 201 14.61 -2.86 -6.10
N ILE A 202 13.41 -3.06 -6.62
CA ILE A 202 13.08 -4.18 -7.51
C ILE A 202 12.55 -3.65 -8.86
N GLU A 203 13.33 -3.89 -9.91
CA GLU A 203 12.97 -3.47 -11.27
C GLU A 203 11.90 -4.39 -11.89
N ASP A 204 12.01 -5.71 -11.73
CA ASP A 204 11.02 -6.70 -12.20
C ASP A 204 10.32 -7.46 -11.06
N PRO A 205 9.29 -6.86 -10.42
CA PRO A 205 8.54 -7.51 -9.37
C PRO A 205 7.55 -8.56 -9.90
N ARG A 206 7.35 -8.69 -11.22
CA ARG A 206 6.40 -9.68 -11.76
C ARG A 206 6.85 -11.11 -11.54
N SER A 207 8.12 -11.33 -11.23
CA SER A 207 8.68 -12.65 -10.92
C SER A 207 8.92 -12.79 -9.42
N ARG A 208 9.59 -11.79 -8.81
CA ARG A 208 9.97 -11.78 -7.40
C ARG A 208 9.69 -10.41 -6.81
N PRO A 209 8.45 -10.14 -6.35
CA PRO A 209 8.06 -8.82 -5.88
C PRO A 209 8.63 -8.44 -4.50
N GLY A 210 9.23 -9.39 -3.77
CA GLY A 210 9.72 -9.14 -2.41
C GLY A 210 8.62 -8.56 -1.52
N ALA A 211 8.98 -7.59 -0.67
CA ALA A 211 8.01 -6.88 0.16
C ALA A 211 7.28 -5.73 -0.56
N MET A 212 7.54 -5.47 -1.85
CA MET A 212 6.95 -4.36 -2.61
C MET A 212 5.41 -4.30 -2.51
N PRO A 213 4.65 -5.41 -2.58
CA PRO A 213 3.20 -5.40 -2.40
C PRO A 213 2.74 -4.78 -1.08
N LEU A 214 3.44 -5.08 0.01
CA LEU A 214 3.13 -4.54 1.35
C LEU A 214 3.44 -3.04 1.41
N LEU A 215 4.63 -2.64 0.94
CA LEU A 215 5.06 -1.24 0.89
C LEU A 215 4.12 -0.41 0.02
N THR A 216 3.75 -0.93 -1.14
CA THR A 216 2.80 -0.31 -2.09
C THR A 216 1.43 -0.12 -1.44
N ALA A 217 0.93 -1.15 -0.75
CA ALA A 217 -0.37 -1.11 -0.10
C ALA A 217 -0.42 -0.17 1.11
N LEU A 218 0.66 -0.07 1.89
CA LEU A 218 0.77 0.88 3.00
C LEU A 218 0.93 2.32 2.50
N ALA A 219 1.74 2.56 1.47
CA ALA A 219 1.87 3.88 0.84
C ALA A 219 0.50 4.38 0.33
N ALA A 220 -0.23 3.51 -0.39
CA ALA A 220 -1.59 3.81 -0.86
C ALA A 220 -2.55 4.12 0.31
N ASP A 221 -2.43 3.40 1.42
CA ASP A 221 -3.26 3.63 2.62
C ASP A 221 -3.07 5.02 3.21
N VAL A 222 -1.81 5.41 3.36
CA VAL A 222 -1.40 6.66 3.99
C VAL A 222 -1.78 7.85 3.11
N VAL A 223 -1.59 7.71 1.79
CA VAL A 223 -2.05 8.71 0.81
C VAL A 223 -3.57 8.89 0.92
N GLU A 224 -4.33 7.80 0.96
CA GLU A 224 -5.78 7.87 1.10
C GLU A 224 -6.23 8.41 2.47
N HIS A 225 -5.48 8.10 3.53
CA HIS A 225 -5.71 8.68 4.85
C HIS A 225 -5.52 10.21 4.81
N GLY A 226 -4.43 10.69 4.23
CA GLY A 226 -4.16 12.13 4.03
C GLY A 226 -5.26 12.83 3.22
N ARG A 227 -5.73 12.22 2.13
CA ARG A 227 -6.85 12.75 1.33
C ARG A 227 -8.14 12.86 2.14
N ARG A 228 -8.47 11.84 2.93
CA ARG A 228 -9.64 11.86 3.81
C ARG A 228 -9.50 12.88 4.94
N MET A 229 -8.30 13.12 5.45
CA MET A 229 -8.04 14.19 6.40
C MET A 229 -8.25 15.57 5.76
N ALA A 230 -7.71 15.81 4.56
CA ALA A 230 -7.90 17.04 3.81
C ALA A 230 -9.38 17.33 3.54
N ALA A 231 -10.13 16.32 3.04
CA ALA A 231 -11.55 16.48 2.73
C ALA A 231 -12.43 16.80 3.95
N ARG A 232 -11.96 16.50 5.18
CA ARG A 232 -12.67 16.80 6.42
C ARG A 232 -12.17 18.08 7.10
N SER A 233 -11.11 18.70 6.62
CA SER A 233 -10.64 19.97 7.17
C SER A 233 -11.54 21.11 6.69
N THR A 234 -11.57 22.21 7.45
CA THR A 234 -12.39 23.39 7.15
C THR A 234 -12.13 23.94 5.75
N ASP A 235 -10.87 23.96 5.33
CA ASP A 235 -10.42 24.54 4.06
C ASP A 235 -10.29 23.48 2.94
N GLY A 236 -10.67 22.23 3.19
CA GLY A 236 -10.55 21.13 2.23
C GLY A 236 -9.11 20.69 1.94
N ARG A 237 -8.16 21.12 2.77
CA ARG A 237 -6.71 20.95 2.62
C ARG A 237 -6.04 20.68 3.96
N LEU A 238 -4.93 19.93 3.96
CA LEU A 238 -4.08 19.75 5.14
C LEU A 238 -3.28 21.02 5.45
N ASP A 239 -3.32 21.42 6.72
CA ASP A 239 -2.48 22.47 7.30
C ASP A 239 -2.11 22.05 8.74
N PRO A 240 -0.83 21.75 9.04
CA PRO A 240 0.32 21.77 8.12
C PRO A 240 0.22 20.70 7.01
N PRO A 241 0.86 20.90 5.85
CA PRO A 241 0.80 19.95 4.74
C PRO A 241 1.50 18.62 5.05
N MET A 242 1.00 17.52 4.47
CA MET A 242 1.67 16.23 4.49
C MET A 242 2.61 16.11 3.28
N THR A 243 3.91 16.27 3.49
CA THR A 243 4.91 16.17 2.41
C THR A 243 5.16 14.71 2.04
N LEU A 244 5.08 14.37 0.75
CA LEU A 244 5.40 13.04 0.24
C LEU A 244 6.75 13.08 -0.47
N VAL A 245 7.77 12.44 0.12
CA VAL A 245 9.10 12.30 -0.48
C VAL A 245 9.23 10.88 -0.99
N LEU A 246 9.06 10.71 -2.29
CA LEU A 246 8.90 9.44 -2.97
C LEU A 246 10.16 9.12 -3.78
N ASP A 247 11.20 8.73 -3.05
CA ASP A 247 12.50 8.34 -3.58
C ASP A 247 12.47 6.89 -4.07
N ASP A 248 12.81 6.67 -5.35
CA ASP A 248 12.79 5.37 -6.02
C ASP A 248 11.44 4.63 -5.94
N VAL A 249 10.34 5.39 -5.90
CA VAL A 249 9.00 4.85 -5.64
C VAL A 249 8.56 3.80 -6.68
N ALA A 250 9.06 3.88 -7.91
CA ALA A 250 8.76 2.89 -8.94
C ALA A 250 9.38 1.51 -8.67
N ALA A 251 10.49 1.46 -7.93
CA ALA A 251 11.19 0.23 -7.57
C ALA A 251 10.91 -0.22 -6.13
N VAL A 252 10.29 0.62 -5.29
CA VAL A 252 10.01 0.32 -3.87
C VAL A 252 8.52 0.16 -3.58
N ALA A 253 7.66 1.07 -4.05
CA ALA A 253 6.25 1.10 -3.69
C ALA A 253 5.37 1.77 -4.77
N PRO A 254 5.21 1.16 -5.96
CA PRO A 254 4.49 1.78 -7.09
C PRO A 254 2.96 1.79 -6.87
N PHE A 255 2.48 2.69 -6.02
CA PHE A 255 1.05 2.75 -5.67
C PHE A 255 0.20 3.32 -6.81
N PRO A 256 -1.02 2.78 -7.05
CA PRO A 256 -1.85 3.18 -8.20
C PRO A 256 -2.23 4.66 -8.24
N GLN A 257 -2.38 5.30 -7.07
CA GLN A 257 -2.90 6.67 -6.93
C GLN A 257 -1.87 7.76 -7.27
N LEU A 258 -0.61 7.41 -7.58
CA LEU A 258 0.45 8.40 -7.80
C LEU A 258 0.11 9.45 -8.89
N PRO A 259 -0.46 9.09 -10.06
CA PRO A 259 -0.80 10.08 -11.07
C PRO A 259 -1.81 11.12 -10.58
N GLU A 260 -2.87 10.69 -9.89
CA GLU A 260 -3.88 11.58 -9.31
C GLU A 260 -3.29 12.43 -8.17
N LEU A 261 -2.38 11.84 -7.37
CA LEU A 261 -1.66 12.57 -6.32
C LEU A 261 -0.81 13.70 -6.92
N LEU A 262 -0.09 13.45 -8.01
CA LEU A 262 0.69 14.50 -8.68
C LEU A 262 -0.21 15.59 -9.29
N ALA A 263 -1.39 15.22 -9.77
CA ALA A 263 -2.32 16.17 -10.38
C ALA A 263 -3.05 17.07 -9.36
N THR A 264 -3.37 16.55 -8.16
CA THR A 264 -4.29 17.22 -7.23
C THR A 264 -3.77 17.35 -5.79
N GLY A 265 -2.65 16.70 -5.47
CA GLY A 265 -2.11 16.61 -4.11
C GLY A 265 -1.74 17.97 -3.52
N GLU A 266 -1.10 18.83 -4.30
CA GLU A 266 -0.67 20.16 -3.84
C GLU A 266 -1.85 21.01 -3.34
N ALA A 267 -2.95 21.05 -4.11
CA ALA A 267 -4.17 21.76 -3.71
C ALA A 267 -4.79 21.21 -2.42
N ARG A 268 -4.56 19.92 -2.10
CA ARG A 268 -5.04 19.25 -0.88
C ARG A 268 -4.05 19.33 0.29
N GLY A 269 -2.92 20.02 0.15
CA GLY A 269 -1.87 20.08 1.17
C GLY A 269 -1.05 18.80 1.24
N MET A 270 -0.88 18.13 0.11
CA MET A 270 -0.13 16.88 -0.04
C MET A 270 0.93 17.03 -1.15
N PRO A 271 1.90 17.96 -1.02
CA PRO A 271 2.93 18.15 -2.04
C PRO A 271 3.83 16.91 -2.14
N ALA A 272 4.13 16.48 -3.36
CA ALA A 272 4.90 15.28 -3.63
C ALA A 272 6.18 15.58 -4.42
N LEU A 273 7.32 15.19 -3.88
CA LEU A 273 8.59 15.08 -4.59
C LEU A 273 8.76 13.63 -5.05
N VAL A 274 8.70 13.38 -6.35
CA VAL A 274 8.86 12.03 -6.93
C VAL A 274 10.19 11.94 -7.65
N LEU A 275 11.03 10.99 -7.25
CA LEU A 275 12.30 10.71 -7.91
C LEU A 275 12.24 9.31 -8.54
N LEU A 276 12.50 9.27 -9.84
CA LEU A 276 12.55 8.05 -10.64
C LEU A 276 13.95 7.92 -11.22
N ARG A 277 14.46 6.70 -11.36
CA ARG A 277 15.76 6.45 -12.00
C ARG A 277 15.70 6.71 -13.51
N SER A 278 14.52 6.56 -14.10
CA SER A 278 14.28 6.83 -15.52
C SER A 278 12.81 7.14 -15.81
N ARG A 279 12.55 7.72 -16.99
CA ARG A 279 11.18 7.96 -17.46
C ARG A 279 10.48 6.65 -17.81
N GLU A 280 11.25 5.65 -18.21
CA GLU A 280 10.81 4.30 -18.57
C GLU A 280 10.21 3.59 -17.37
N GLN A 281 10.79 3.74 -16.17
CA GLN A 281 10.19 3.24 -14.93
C GLN A 281 8.78 3.82 -14.71
N GLY A 282 8.62 5.13 -14.91
CA GLY A 282 7.32 5.79 -14.81
C GLY A 282 6.28 5.18 -15.75
N ARG A 283 6.63 5.04 -17.04
CA ARG A 283 5.76 4.42 -18.07
C ARG A 283 5.49 2.95 -17.80
N ALA A 284 6.45 2.23 -17.23
CA ALA A 284 6.33 0.83 -16.89
C ALA A 284 5.49 0.57 -15.63
N ARG A 285 5.17 1.60 -14.83
CA ARG A 285 4.32 1.46 -13.63
C ARG A 285 2.95 2.11 -13.79
N TRP A 286 2.91 3.29 -14.38
CA TRP A 286 1.68 4.09 -14.51
C TRP A 286 1.34 4.32 -15.97
N ARG A 287 0.10 3.97 -16.35
CA ARG A 287 -0.42 4.14 -17.72
C ARG A 287 -0.74 5.59 -18.04
N GLU A 288 -1.16 6.35 -17.03
CA GLU A 288 -1.38 7.78 -17.14
C GLU A 288 -0.03 8.50 -17.17
N THR A 289 0.05 9.57 -17.95
CA THR A 289 1.27 10.37 -18.00
C THR A 289 1.46 11.04 -16.64
N LEU A 290 2.59 10.79 -15.99
CA LEU A 290 2.98 11.55 -14.80
C LEU A 290 3.25 12.98 -15.26
N HIS A 291 2.43 13.91 -14.79
CA HIS A 291 2.59 15.33 -15.10
C HIS A 291 3.64 15.92 -14.17
N THR A 292 4.67 16.53 -14.72
CA THR A 292 5.48 17.48 -13.97
C THR A 292 4.64 18.76 -13.84
N PRO A 293 4.42 19.31 -12.63
CA PRO A 293 3.83 20.62 -12.51
C PRO A 293 4.64 21.58 -13.38
N ALA A 294 3.98 22.44 -14.17
CA ALA A 294 4.69 23.52 -14.85
C ALA A 294 5.48 24.31 -13.79
N PRO A 295 6.74 24.72 -14.04
CA PRO A 295 7.42 25.59 -13.11
C PRO A 295 6.53 26.81 -12.88
N GLY A 296 6.10 27.00 -11.63
CA GLY A 296 5.24 28.10 -11.25
C GLY A 296 5.85 29.40 -11.73
N ILE A 297 5.09 30.18 -12.50
CA ILE A 297 5.48 31.53 -12.87
C ILE A 297 5.14 32.41 -11.67
N GLY A 298 6.17 32.77 -10.89
CA GLY A 298 6.14 33.91 -9.96
C GLY A 298 5.62 33.61 -8.56
#